data_AF-A0A6B0YYT9-F1
#
_entry.id   AF-A0A6B0YYT9-F1
#
_cell.length_a   1.000
_cell.length_b   1.000
_cell.length_c   1.000
_cell.angle_alpha   90.00
_cell.angle_beta   90.00
_cell.angle_gamma   90.00
#
_symmetry.space_group_name_H-M   'P 1'
#
loop_
_entity.id
_entity.type
_entity.pdbx_description
1 polymer ?
#
loop_
_entity_poly.entity_id
_entity_poly.type
_entity_poly.pdbx_seq_one_letter_code
_entity_poly.pdbx_strand_id
1 'polypeptide(L)'
;MTELSIQIFDDASDIAEGWSNRIQLALENTTIDASIQVGDLVAVLDTVRQRREEWRSGNWTRSQQPIDQLDVAIVDYDLLDNPSTSDTTGSRLAYLLRCFTQCGFIVVLNEYGSNVFDLRLGSPTAGFADSHIGDRQISNPGLWHTPFGGYRPWYWPVIPRAAKNFEKCVEDVIGNLDLPILETLGLESVIEWLPRRAIEFLSGRESPRRTTFRHLIRSTEARVDRRDRLPDWQLARVAASRLGALLNSIILPEQSVLVDAPHLVSRLPSVIRHDSDGTDVWSRICDPLEQGIDELLVDDLKQYRFQTKSHWFWRPVWLWPKVSGDSAIVEVDDPWSYPAPTNVFCEDVSRFIPKEFARNVNALVSPPFLKRFICNLKWEGDKSRATRIESHLTPVAEDVSQEFADIEYVPQSALSF
;
A
#
# COMPACT_ATOMS: atom_id res chain seq x y z
N MET A 1 -14.30 -13.04 15.12
CA MET A 1 -14.28 -12.96 13.64
C MET A 1 -14.52 -11.52 13.27
N THR A 2 -13.82 -11.01 12.26
CA THR A 2 -14.13 -9.67 11.75
C THR A 2 -14.97 -9.88 10.50
N GLU A 3 -16.17 -9.34 10.52
CA GLU A 3 -17.00 -9.24 9.33
C GLU A 3 -16.47 -8.08 8.48
N LEU A 4 -16.25 -8.31 7.19
CA LEU A 4 -15.71 -7.35 6.24
C LEU A 4 -16.75 -7.14 5.12
N SER A 5 -17.30 -5.94 5.02
CA SER A 5 -18.25 -5.58 3.96
C SER A 5 -17.51 -5.07 2.73
N ILE A 6 -17.61 -5.82 1.62
CA ILE A 6 -16.97 -5.51 0.34
C ILE A 6 -18.04 -5.27 -0.73
N GLN A 7 -17.91 -4.18 -1.49
CA GLN A 7 -18.71 -3.96 -2.68
C GLN A 7 -17.83 -3.75 -3.91
N ILE A 8 -18.18 -4.44 -5.01
CA ILE A 8 -17.49 -4.38 -6.30
C ILE A 8 -18.32 -3.54 -7.26
N PHE A 9 -17.69 -2.56 -7.90
CA PHE A 9 -18.29 -1.65 -8.85
C PHE A 9 -17.69 -1.85 -10.24
N ASP A 10 -18.49 -2.35 -11.15
CA ASP A 10 -18.19 -2.58 -12.56
C ASP A 10 -19.50 -2.35 -13.34
N ASP A 11 -19.41 -1.95 -14.61
CA ASP A 11 -20.56 -1.86 -15.50
C ASP A 11 -20.88 -3.17 -16.25
N ALA A 12 -19.98 -4.15 -16.19
CA ALA A 12 -20.17 -5.53 -16.59
C ALA A 12 -20.37 -6.45 -15.35
N SER A 13 -21.63 -6.76 -15.04
CA SER A 13 -21.97 -7.53 -13.82
C SER A 13 -21.35 -8.92 -13.76
N ASP A 14 -21.18 -9.59 -14.91
CA ASP A 14 -20.55 -10.91 -15.02
C ASP A 14 -19.05 -10.87 -14.69
N ILE A 15 -18.36 -9.80 -15.07
CA ILE A 15 -16.95 -9.57 -14.69
C ILE A 15 -16.84 -9.35 -13.17
N ALA A 16 -17.68 -8.49 -12.61
CA ALA A 16 -17.72 -8.25 -11.16
C ALA A 16 -18.07 -9.51 -10.35
N GLU A 17 -19.01 -10.34 -10.83
CA GLU A 17 -19.31 -11.64 -10.23
C GLU A 17 -18.09 -12.57 -10.28
N GLY A 18 -17.35 -12.57 -11.39
CA GLY A 18 -16.09 -13.29 -11.54
C GLY A 18 -15.07 -12.88 -10.48
N TRP A 19 -14.89 -11.59 -10.23
CA TRP A 19 -14.00 -11.09 -9.18
C TRP A 19 -14.50 -11.43 -7.78
N SER A 20 -15.81 -11.31 -7.53
CA SER A 20 -16.42 -11.70 -6.27
C SER A 20 -16.11 -13.16 -5.92
N ASN A 21 -16.32 -14.08 -6.87
CA ASN A 21 -16.02 -15.50 -6.70
C ASN A 21 -14.53 -15.75 -6.43
N ARG A 22 -13.65 -15.02 -7.12
CA ARG A 22 -12.20 -15.14 -6.95
C ARG A 22 -11.71 -14.62 -5.60
N ILE A 23 -12.31 -13.56 -5.06
CA ILE A 23 -12.03 -13.07 -3.71
C ILE A 23 -12.55 -14.06 -2.68
N GLN A 24 -13.78 -14.57 -2.86
CA GLN A 24 -14.35 -15.58 -1.98
C GLN A 24 -13.42 -16.79 -1.86
N LEU A 25 -12.93 -17.30 -3.00
CA LEU A 25 -11.95 -18.40 -3.05
C LEU A 25 -10.65 -18.06 -2.32
N ALA A 26 -10.12 -16.85 -2.48
CA ALA A 26 -8.91 -16.40 -1.78
C ALA A 26 -9.10 -16.28 -0.26
N LEU A 27 -10.35 -16.15 0.20
CA LEU A 27 -10.72 -16.10 1.61
C LEU A 27 -11.12 -17.48 2.17
N GLU A 28 -11.28 -18.50 1.32
CA GLU A 28 -11.55 -19.87 1.76
C GLU A 28 -10.40 -20.33 2.68
N ASN A 29 -10.77 -20.82 3.86
CA ASN A 29 -9.84 -21.25 4.94
C ASN A 29 -9.17 -20.12 5.73
N THR A 30 -9.64 -18.87 5.60
CA THR A 30 -9.22 -17.78 6.49
C THR A 30 -10.20 -17.60 7.66
N THR A 31 -9.84 -16.74 8.62
CA THR A 31 -10.73 -16.34 9.73
C THR A 31 -11.53 -15.08 9.43
N ILE A 32 -11.43 -14.57 8.20
CA ILE A 32 -12.09 -13.37 7.73
C ILE A 32 -13.45 -13.78 7.18
N ASP A 33 -14.51 -13.21 7.75
CA ASP A 33 -15.85 -13.36 7.23
C ASP A 33 -16.11 -12.14 6.33
N ALA A 34 -16.46 -12.34 5.07
CA ALA A 34 -16.64 -11.25 4.11
C ALA A 34 -17.99 -11.34 3.43
N SER A 35 -18.74 -10.24 3.43
CA SER A 35 -19.93 -10.06 2.61
C SER A 35 -19.54 -9.34 1.34
N ILE A 36 -19.53 -10.05 0.21
CA ILE A 36 -19.14 -9.50 -1.09
C ILE A 36 -20.39 -9.31 -1.95
N GLN A 37 -20.61 -8.09 -2.42
CA GLN A 37 -21.75 -7.74 -3.25
C GLN A 37 -21.30 -7.06 -4.54
N VAL A 38 -21.91 -7.45 -5.66
CA VAL A 38 -21.82 -6.66 -6.91
C VAL A 38 -22.77 -5.48 -6.76
N GLY A 39 -22.23 -4.27 -6.83
CA GLY A 39 -22.97 -3.05 -6.61
C GLY A 39 -23.77 -2.61 -7.83
N ASP A 40 -24.93 -2.00 -7.58
CA ASP A 40 -25.66 -1.25 -8.61
C ASP A 40 -24.91 0.08 -8.85
N LEU A 41 -23.99 0.05 -9.82
CA LEU A 41 -23.13 1.17 -10.16
C LEU A 41 -23.95 2.43 -10.51
N VAL A 42 -25.07 2.29 -11.22
CA VAL A 42 -25.90 3.44 -11.63
C VAL A 42 -26.56 4.07 -10.40
N ALA A 43 -27.18 3.27 -9.54
CA ALA A 43 -27.80 3.78 -8.31
C ALA A 43 -26.78 4.45 -7.38
N VAL A 44 -25.58 3.89 -7.29
CA VAL A 44 -24.48 4.47 -6.51
C VAL A 44 -24.02 5.80 -7.09
N LEU A 45 -23.82 5.87 -8.41
CA LEU A 45 -23.41 7.10 -9.10
C LEU A 45 -24.45 8.20 -8.90
N ASP A 46 -25.73 7.89 -9.06
CA ASP A 46 -26.82 8.84 -8.84
C ASP A 46 -26.81 9.36 -7.39
N THR A 47 -26.63 8.45 -6.42
CA THR A 47 -26.54 8.80 -4.99
C THR A 47 -25.38 9.75 -4.71
N VAL A 48 -24.17 9.45 -5.18
CA VAL A 48 -22.99 10.30 -4.90
C VAL A 48 -23.00 11.60 -5.69
N ARG A 49 -23.61 11.63 -6.89
CA ARG A 49 -23.83 12.85 -7.69
C ARG A 49 -24.83 13.77 -7.00
N GLN A 50 -25.96 13.25 -6.55
CA GLN A 50 -26.95 14.01 -5.78
C GLN A 50 -26.31 14.61 -4.53
N ARG A 51 -25.60 13.80 -3.72
CA ARG A 51 -24.90 14.30 -2.53
C ARG A 51 -23.91 15.41 -2.85
N ARG A 52 -23.16 15.28 -3.94
CA ARG A 52 -22.23 16.33 -4.40
C ARG A 52 -22.94 17.64 -4.70
N GLU A 53 -24.11 17.60 -5.34
CA GLU A 53 -24.93 18.79 -5.61
C GLU A 53 -25.49 19.42 -4.32
N GLU A 54 -25.97 18.59 -3.41
CA GLU A 54 -26.42 19.04 -2.08
C GLU A 54 -25.29 19.73 -1.30
N TRP A 55 -24.08 19.17 -1.31
CA TRP A 55 -22.91 19.74 -0.63
C TRP A 55 -22.47 21.06 -1.28
N ARG A 56 -22.47 21.11 -2.62
CA ARG A 56 -22.18 22.34 -3.38
C ARG A 56 -23.16 23.47 -3.08
N SER A 57 -24.45 23.14 -3.00
CA SER A 57 -25.51 24.10 -2.69
C SER A 57 -25.54 24.50 -1.21
N GLY A 58 -24.95 23.70 -0.33
CA GLY A 58 -25.00 23.91 1.13
C GLY A 58 -26.30 23.40 1.77
N ASN A 59 -27.15 22.71 1.01
CA ASN A 59 -28.44 22.17 1.45
C ASN A 59 -28.33 20.69 1.89
N TRP A 60 -27.16 20.29 2.35
CA TRP A 60 -26.92 18.89 2.66
C TRP A 60 -27.70 18.42 3.88
N THR A 61 -28.34 17.26 3.73
CA THR A 61 -28.92 16.50 4.83
C THR A 61 -28.18 15.17 4.96
N ARG A 62 -27.74 14.83 6.17
CA ARG A 62 -27.11 13.52 6.43
C ARG A 62 -28.15 12.41 6.27
N SER A 63 -28.17 11.76 5.11
CA SER A 63 -28.83 10.48 4.91
C SER A 63 -27.78 9.38 4.98
N GLN A 64 -28.00 8.36 5.81
CA GLN A 64 -27.18 7.13 5.75
C GLN A 64 -27.64 6.31 4.54
N GLN A 65 -26.68 5.82 3.77
CA GLN A 65 -26.90 4.92 2.65
C GLN A 65 -26.07 3.64 2.86
N PRO A 66 -26.43 2.50 2.26
CA PRO A 66 -25.65 1.26 2.40
C PRO A 66 -24.16 1.44 2.06
N ILE A 67 -23.85 2.26 1.05
CA ILE A 67 -22.47 2.57 0.63
C ILE A 67 -21.62 3.28 1.70
N ASP A 68 -22.25 3.88 2.70
CA ASP A 68 -21.56 4.52 3.83
C ASP A 68 -21.02 3.50 4.85
N GLN A 69 -21.45 2.24 4.77
CA GLN A 69 -21.10 1.18 5.71
C GLN A 69 -20.05 0.20 5.15
N LEU A 70 -19.57 0.44 3.94
CA LEU A 70 -18.58 -0.43 3.31
C LEU A 70 -17.21 -0.29 3.97
N ASP A 71 -16.60 -1.41 4.32
CA ASP A 71 -15.20 -1.46 4.72
C ASP A 71 -14.27 -1.33 3.51
N VAL A 72 -14.65 -1.95 2.39
CA VAL A 72 -13.87 -1.95 1.14
C VAL A 72 -14.78 -1.70 -0.06
N ALA A 73 -14.40 -0.73 -0.90
CA ALA A 73 -14.93 -0.59 -2.25
C ALA A 73 -13.86 -1.02 -3.26
N ILE A 74 -14.23 -1.90 -4.18
CA ILE A 74 -13.42 -2.30 -5.33
C ILE A 74 -14.06 -1.69 -6.56
N VAL A 75 -13.29 -0.95 -7.34
CA VAL A 75 -13.80 -0.15 -8.46
C VAL A 75 -13.01 -0.51 -9.71
N ASP A 76 -13.68 -0.99 -10.75
CA ASP A 76 -13.02 -1.09 -12.05
C ASP A 76 -12.66 0.29 -12.61
N TYR A 77 -11.54 0.38 -13.32
CA TYR A 77 -11.11 1.64 -13.91
C TYR A 77 -11.92 2.00 -15.17
N ASP A 78 -12.31 1.03 -15.99
CA ASP A 78 -12.91 1.23 -17.31
C ASP A 78 -14.45 1.05 -17.28
N LEU A 79 -15.15 2.02 -16.69
CA LEU A 79 -16.61 2.00 -16.54
C LEU A 79 -17.36 2.57 -17.76
N LEU A 80 -16.82 2.36 -18.97
CA LEU A 80 -17.26 3.01 -20.22
C LEU A 80 -18.27 2.20 -21.05
N ASP A 81 -18.47 0.92 -20.75
CA ASP A 81 -19.35 0.02 -21.49
C ASP A 81 -20.83 0.31 -21.27
N ASN A 82 -21.19 0.98 -20.16
CA ASN A 82 -22.56 1.44 -19.92
C ASN A 82 -22.78 2.92 -20.32
N PRO A 83 -23.72 3.22 -21.24
CA PRO A 83 -24.01 4.59 -21.65
C PRO A 83 -24.35 5.55 -20.49
N SER A 84 -24.97 5.04 -19.42
CA SER A 84 -25.32 5.82 -18.23
C SER A 84 -24.11 6.21 -17.37
N THR A 85 -22.96 5.55 -17.56
CA THR A 85 -21.71 5.77 -16.82
C THR A 85 -20.56 6.23 -17.71
N SER A 86 -20.77 6.31 -19.03
CA SER A 86 -19.78 6.63 -20.07
C SER A 86 -18.95 7.91 -19.89
N ASP A 87 -19.27 8.78 -18.94
CA ASP A 87 -18.51 9.98 -18.57
C ASP A 87 -17.64 9.81 -17.31
N THR A 88 -17.62 8.61 -16.72
CA THR A 88 -17.04 8.34 -15.41
C THR A 88 -16.05 7.19 -15.49
N THR A 89 -14.79 7.44 -15.13
CA THR A 89 -13.78 6.39 -14.93
C THR A 89 -13.78 5.90 -13.48
N GLY A 90 -13.11 4.79 -13.19
CA GLY A 90 -12.94 4.30 -11.83
C GLY A 90 -12.24 5.31 -10.91
N SER A 91 -11.23 6.03 -11.39
CA SER A 91 -10.58 7.10 -10.62
C SER A 91 -11.55 8.24 -10.29
N ARG A 92 -12.51 8.51 -11.18
CA ARG A 92 -13.57 9.49 -10.96
C ARG A 92 -14.60 9.00 -9.95
N LEU A 93 -14.99 7.72 -10.00
CA LEU A 93 -15.85 7.11 -8.99
C LEU A 93 -15.16 7.07 -7.62
N ALA A 94 -13.89 6.68 -7.54
CA ALA A 94 -13.09 6.70 -6.31
C ALA A 94 -13.06 8.09 -5.66
N TYR A 95 -12.92 9.16 -6.45
CA TYR A 95 -13.08 10.53 -5.96
C TYR A 95 -14.45 10.77 -5.33
N LEU A 96 -15.52 10.36 -6.01
CA LEU A 96 -16.90 10.58 -5.55
C LEU A 96 -17.18 9.78 -4.27
N LEU A 97 -16.76 8.52 -4.19
CA LEU A 97 -16.86 7.70 -2.99
C LEU A 97 -16.10 8.35 -1.83
N ARG A 98 -14.81 8.64 -2.02
CA ARG A 98 -13.96 9.22 -0.98
C ARG A 98 -14.46 10.59 -0.50
N CYS A 99 -15.10 11.39 -1.35
CA CYS A 99 -15.56 12.73 -0.99
C CYS A 99 -17.01 12.79 -0.51
N PHE A 100 -17.88 11.84 -0.86
CA PHE A 100 -19.33 11.95 -0.61
C PHE A 100 -19.94 10.71 0.05
N THR A 101 -19.13 9.76 0.51
CA THR A 101 -19.56 8.61 1.31
C THR A 101 -18.63 8.38 2.51
N GLN A 102 -19.09 7.56 3.44
CA GLN A 102 -18.28 7.05 4.55
C GLN A 102 -17.59 5.71 4.23
N CYS A 103 -17.50 5.31 2.96
CA CYS A 103 -16.77 4.10 2.57
C CYS A 103 -15.33 4.12 3.13
N GLY A 104 -14.88 2.95 3.58
CA GLY A 104 -13.56 2.67 4.13
C GLY A 104 -12.47 2.72 3.07
N PHE A 105 -11.78 1.61 2.84
CA PHE A 105 -10.65 1.48 1.91
C PHE A 105 -11.13 1.35 0.46
N ILE A 106 -10.51 2.05 -0.48
CA ILE A 106 -10.88 2.05 -1.90
C ILE A 106 -9.75 1.44 -2.72
N VAL A 107 -10.06 0.37 -3.46
CA VAL A 107 -9.16 -0.29 -4.41
C VAL A 107 -9.66 -0.02 -5.82
N VAL A 108 -8.80 0.53 -6.68
CA VAL A 108 -9.08 0.65 -8.11
C VAL A 108 -8.38 -0.47 -8.87
N LEU A 109 -9.12 -1.15 -9.73
CA LEU A 109 -8.61 -2.22 -10.59
C LEU A 109 -8.17 -1.68 -11.95
N ASN A 110 -7.18 -2.32 -12.57
CA ASN A 110 -6.85 -2.20 -13.99
C ASN A 110 -6.38 -0.83 -14.51
N GLU A 111 -6.25 0.20 -13.66
CA GLU A 111 -5.78 1.54 -14.10
C GLU A 111 -4.41 1.50 -14.80
N TYR A 112 -3.55 0.57 -14.39
CA TYR A 112 -2.21 0.39 -14.96
C TYR A 112 -2.02 -0.96 -15.66
N GLY A 113 -3.09 -1.72 -15.87
CA GLY A 113 -3.07 -3.08 -16.44
C GLY A 113 -3.55 -4.17 -15.48
N SER A 114 -3.74 -5.37 -16.02
CA SER A 114 -4.41 -6.51 -15.36
C SER A 114 -3.51 -7.35 -14.45
N ASN A 115 -2.19 -7.38 -14.70
CA ASN A 115 -1.24 -8.14 -13.88
C ASN A 115 0.14 -7.48 -13.83
N VAL A 116 0.18 -6.24 -13.35
CA VAL A 116 1.40 -5.42 -13.37
C VAL A 116 2.17 -5.51 -12.06
N PHE A 117 3.50 -5.63 -12.17
CA PHE A 117 4.43 -5.28 -11.10
C PHE A 117 5.11 -3.94 -11.42
N ASP A 118 4.87 -2.91 -10.60
CA ASP A 118 5.45 -1.59 -10.83
C ASP A 118 6.91 -1.54 -10.32
N LEU A 119 7.86 -1.63 -11.25
CA LEU A 119 9.30 -1.53 -10.95
C LEU A 119 9.72 -0.18 -10.39
N ARG A 120 8.89 0.87 -10.53
CA ARG A 120 9.18 2.19 -9.94
C ARG A 120 9.05 2.15 -8.42
N LEU A 121 8.30 1.18 -7.88
CA LEU A 121 7.92 1.04 -6.46
C LEU A 121 7.21 2.28 -5.88
N GLY A 122 6.65 3.13 -6.74
CA GLY A 122 5.89 4.31 -6.36
C GLY A 122 4.49 4.22 -6.94
N SER A 123 3.47 4.17 -6.08
CA SER A 123 2.09 4.26 -6.54
C SER A 123 1.77 5.72 -6.92
N PRO A 124 0.93 5.95 -7.95
CA PRO A 124 0.50 7.29 -8.30
C PRO A 124 -0.31 7.91 -7.16
N THR A 125 0.25 8.95 -6.54
CA THR A 125 -0.43 9.67 -5.46
C THR A 125 -1.50 10.63 -5.98
N ALA A 126 -1.74 10.72 -7.29
CA ALA A 126 -2.73 11.64 -7.84
C ALA A 126 -4.18 11.18 -7.58
N GLY A 127 -4.44 9.87 -7.50
CA GLY A 127 -5.78 9.27 -7.38
C GLY A 127 -6.38 9.26 -5.96
N PHE A 128 -7.70 9.15 -5.86
CA PHE A 128 -8.43 9.10 -4.58
C PHE A 128 -8.67 7.68 -4.05
N ALA A 129 -8.11 6.68 -4.75
CA ALA A 129 -8.01 5.32 -4.27
C ALA A 129 -6.86 5.18 -3.28
N ASP A 130 -6.96 4.20 -2.38
CA ASP A 130 -5.89 3.88 -1.43
C ASP A 130 -4.96 2.80 -1.96
N SER A 131 -5.40 2.03 -2.96
CA SER A 131 -4.59 1.02 -3.65
C SER A 131 -5.02 0.86 -5.11
N HIS A 132 -4.05 0.46 -5.94
CA HIS A 132 -4.22 0.16 -7.35
C HIS A 132 -3.65 -1.23 -7.61
N ILE A 133 -4.46 -2.15 -8.12
CA ILE A 133 -4.05 -3.52 -8.45
C ILE A 133 -4.66 -3.93 -9.79
N GLY A 134 -4.13 -4.98 -10.39
CA GLY A 134 -4.76 -5.60 -11.55
C GLY A 134 -5.86 -6.59 -11.14
N ASP A 135 -6.85 -6.80 -11.99
CA ASP A 135 -7.91 -7.79 -11.77
C ASP A 135 -7.38 -9.22 -11.62
N ARG A 136 -6.31 -9.60 -12.34
CA ARG A 136 -5.69 -10.92 -12.18
C ARG A 136 -5.03 -11.07 -10.81
N GLN A 137 -4.73 -9.97 -10.13
CA GLN A 137 -4.07 -9.96 -8.83
C GLN A 137 -5.06 -10.00 -7.66
N ILE A 138 -6.34 -9.70 -7.88
CA ILE A 138 -7.34 -9.58 -6.81
C ILE A 138 -7.56 -10.88 -6.04
N SER A 139 -7.30 -12.04 -6.66
CA SER A 139 -7.40 -13.34 -6.02
C SER A 139 -6.14 -13.75 -5.27
N ASN A 140 -5.11 -12.89 -5.22
CA ASN A 140 -3.86 -13.23 -4.57
C ASN A 140 -4.06 -13.29 -3.04
N PRO A 141 -3.77 -14.42 -2.38
CA PRO A 141 -3.97 -14.57 -0.94
C PRO A 141 -3.24 -13.50 -0.11
N GLY A 142 -2.09 -13.02 -0.58
CA GLY A 142 -1.28 -12.01 0.10
C GLY A 142 -1.94 -10.63 0.23
N LEU A 143 -2.97 -10.34 -0.56
CA LEU A 143 -3.82 -9.14 -0.39
C LEU A 143 -4.79 -9.28 0.79
N TRP A 144 -5.15 -10.50 1.16
CA TRP A 144 -6.26 -10.76 2.07
C TRP A 144 -5.80 -11.24 3.44
N HIS A 145 -4.75 -12.06 3.49
CA HIS A 145 -4.27 -12.62 4.74
C HIS A 145 -2.76 -12.93 4.73
N THR A 146 -2.25 -13.31 5.90
CA THR A 146 -0.93 -13.92 6.08
C THR A 146 -1.09 -15.23 6.86
N PRO A 147 -0.16 -16.20 6.72
CA PRO A 147 0.95 -16.21 5.76
C PRO A 147 0.46 -16.39 4.31
N PHE A 148 1.34 -16.11 3.34
CA PHE A 148 1.08 -16.26 1.90
C PHE A 148 2.31 -16.87 1.20
N GLY A 149 2.11 -17.43 0.01
CA GLY A 149 3.16 -17.95 -0.88
C GLY A 149 3.16 -17.24 -2.24
N GLY A 150 4.21 -17.46 -3.03
CA GLY A 150 4.27 -17.02 -4.42
C GLY A 150 4.46 -15.50 -4.62
N TYR A 151 3.88 -14.99 -5.71
CA TYR A 151 3.94 -13.57 -6.05
C TYR A 151 3.19 -12.76 -5.01
N ARG A 152 3.85 -11.76 -4.43
CA ARG A 152 3.28 -10.79 -3.51
C ARG A 152 4.19 -9.58 -3.49
N PRO A 153 3.83 -8.51 -4.21
CA PRO A 153 4.53 -7.25 -4.11
C PRO A 153 4.58 -6.73 -2.68
N TRP A 154 5.77 -6.38 -2.21
CA TRP A 154 5.97 -5.96 -0.82
C TRP A 154 5.18 -4.70 -0.48
N TYR A 155 5.04 -3.80 -1.45
CA TYR A 155 4.26 -2.60 -1.28
C TYR A 155 2.76 -2.86 -1.06
N TRP A 156 2.23 -4.04 -1.38
CA TRP A 156 0.80 -4.33 -1.20
C TRP A 156 0.37 -4.35 0.27
N PRO A 157 -0.77 -3.71 0.60
CA PRO A 157 -1.40 -3.86 1.90
C PRO A 157 -1.95 -5.28 2.07
N VAL A 158 -2.20 -5.65 3.33
CA VAL A 158 -3.24 -6.64 3.63
C VAL A 158 -4.55 -5.86 3.81
N ILE A 159 -5.43 -5.93 2.80
CA ILE A 159 -6.62 -5.10 2.63
C ILE A 159 -7.50 -5.05 3.89
N PRO A 160 -7.87 -6.18 4.53
CA PRO A 160 -8.70 -6.15 5.74
C PRO A 160 -8.07 -5.35 6.89
N ARG A 161 -6.73 -5.39 7.03
CA ARG A 161 -6.03 -4.58 8.03
C ARG A 161 -5.94 -3.11 7.61
N ALA A 162 -5.69 -2.85 6.33
CA ALA A 162 -5.62 -1.49 5.81
C ALA A 162 -6.95 -0.76 5.97
N ALA A 163 -8.08 -1.43 5.73
CA ALA A 163 -9.42 -0.89 6.00
C ALA A 163 -9.64 -0.52 7.47
N LYS A 164 -9.28 -1.40 8.41
CA LYS A 164 -9.36 -1.09 9.85
C LYS A 164 -8.43 0.05 10.27
N ASN A 165 -7.22 0.07 9.73
CA ASN A 165 -6.24 1.10 10.02
C ASN A 165 -6.68 2.47 9.48
N PHE A 166 -7.38 2.50 8.35
CA PHE A 166 -7.89 3.73 7.76
C PHE A 166 -8.79 4.49 8.73
N GLU A 167 -9.73 3.83 9.41
CA GLU A 167 -10.59 4.50 10.40
C GLU A 167 -9.78 5.12 11.54
N LYS A 168 -8.71 4.47 12.00
CA LYS A 168 -7.80 5.05 13.00
C LYS A 168 -7.05 6.28 12.45
N CYS A 169 -6.64 6.24 11.19
CA CYS A 169 -6.07 7.42 10.52
C CYS A 169 -7.10 8.57 10.49
N VAL A 170 -8.38 8.28 10.25
CA VAL A 170 -9.44 9.30 10.27
C VAL A 170 -9.62 9.90 11.67
N GLU A 171 -9.62 9.06 12.71
CA GLU A 171 -9.68 9.50 14.12
C GLU A 171 -8.53 10.44 14.48
N ASP A 172 -7.33 10.15 13.99
CA ASP A 172 -6.17 11.02 14.16
C ASP A 172 -6.34 12.39 13.51
N VAL A 173 -7.10 12.49 12.42
CA VAL A 173 -7.24 13.74 11.66
C VAL A 173 -8.44 14.58 12.11
N ILE A 174 -9.56 13.95 12.50
CA ILE A 174 -10.84 14.65 12.72
C ILE A 174 -10.75 15.78 13.78
N GLY A 175 -9.94 15.59 14.81
CA GLY A 175 -9.69 16.61 15.85
C GLY A 175 -8.49 17.53 15.57
N ASN A 176 -7.70 17.22 14.55
CA ASN A 176 -6.40 17.85 14.30
C ASN A 176 -6.29 18.50 12.92
N LEU A 177 -7.41 18.76 12.23
CA LEU A 177 -7.44 19.29 10.86
C LEU A 177 -6.56 20.53 10.64
N ASP A 178 -6.48 21.37 11.66
CA ASP A 178 -5.78 22.66 11.64
C ASP A 178 -4.42 22.61 12.36
N LEU A 179 -3.96 21.43 12.79
CA LEU A 179 -2.60 21.23 13.31
C LEU A 179 -1.62 20.85 12.20
N PRO A 180 -0.32 21.15 12.34
CA PRO A 180 0.69 20.70 11.40
C PRO A 180 0.76 19.18 11.29
N ILE A 181 0.79 18.68 10.05
CA ILE A 181 0.77 17.24 9.76
C ILE A 181 1.97 16.52 10.39
N LEU A 182 3.18 17.07 10.16
CA LEU A 182 4.41 16.42 10.63
C LEU A 182 4.50 16.37 12.15
N GLU A 183 4.01 17.39 12.85
CA GLU A 183 3.91 17.40 14.31
C GLU A 183 2.90 16.35 14.79
N THR A 184 1.71 16.30 14.17
CA THR A 184 0.65 15.34 14.52
C THR A 184 1.12 13.89 14.35
N LEU A 185 1.97 13.63 13.35
CA LEU A 185 2.55 12.31 13.10
C LEU A 185 3.81 12.03 13.93
N GLY A 186 4.44 13.02 14.57
CA GLY A 186 5.73 12.84 15.25
C GLY A 186 6.91 12.68 14.26
N LEU A 187 6.84 13.34 13.11
CA LEU A 187 7.85 13.33 12.04
C LEU A 187 8.55 14.70 11.87
N GLU A 188 8.33 15.65 12.76
CA GLU A 188 8.89 17.00 12.69
C GLU A 188 10.43 17.02 12.76
N SER A 189 11.02 16.06 13.46
CA SER A 189 12.48 15.95 13.64
C SER A 189 13.21 15.42 12.41
N VAL A 190 12.49 14.80 11.47
CA VAL A 190 13.06 14.13 10.28
C VAL A 190 12.68 14.80 8.96
N ILE A 191 12.12 16.01 9.00
CA ILE A 191 11.69 16.74 7.79
C ILE A 191 12.83 16.98 6.78
N GLU A 192 14.06 17.21 7.23
CA GLU A 192 15.22 17.42 6.36
C GLU A 192 15.59 16.16 5.56
N TRP A 193 15.06 15.00 5.96
CA TRP A 193 15.26 13.71 5.31
C TRP A 193 14.10 13.34 4.37
N LEU A 194 13.03 14.13 4.33
CA LEU A 194 11.88 13.84 3.49
C LEU A 194 12.28 13.89 2.01
N PRO A 195 11.81 12.92 1.21
CA PRO A 195 11.98 12.96 -0.23
C PRO A 195 11.42 14.26 -0.81
N ARG A 196 12.09 14.82 -1.82
CA ARG A 196 11.65 16.06 -2.48
C ARG A 196 10.19 15.99 -2.96
N ARG A 197 9.76 14.85 -3.51
CA ARG A 197 8.37 14.62 -3.94
C ARG A 197 7.38 14.72 -2.79
N ALA A 198 7.76 14.24 -1.60
CA ALA A 198 6.93 14.36 -0.40
C ALA A 198 6.86 15.81 0.09
N ILE A 199 7.98 16.53 0.03
CA ILE A 199 8.02 17.97 0.30
C ILE A 199 7.09 18.71 -0.67
N GLU A 200 7.18 18.47 -1.97
CA GLU A 200 6.33 19.12 -2.99
C GLU A 200 4.84 18.85 -2.75
N PHE A 201 4.48 17.59 -2.45
CA PHE A 201 3.12 17.18 -2.13
C PHE A 201 2.56 17.88 -0.87
N LEU A 202 3.35 17.97 0.20
CA LEU A 202 2.95 18.60 1.46
C LEU A 202 2.95 20.12 1.39
N SER A 203 3.95 20.71 0.72
CA SER A 203 4.22 22.14 0.79
C SER A 203 3.16 22.94 0.03
N GLY A 204 2.82 22.55 -1.20
CA GLY A 204 2.07 23.42 -2.09
C GLY A 204 2.76 24.80 -2.20
N ARG A 205 2.20 25.82 -1.52
CA ARG A 205 2.79 27.18 -1.42
C ARG A 205 3.32 27.53 -0.02
N GLU A 206 3.15 26.64 0.95
CA GLU A 206 3.59 26.79 2.34
C GLU A 206 4.81 25.91 2.63
N SER A 207 5.40 26.08 3.82
CA SER A 207 6.46 25.19 4.30
C SER A 207 5.84 23.88 4.80
N PRO A 208 6.44 22.70 4.56
CA PRO A 208 5.92 21.43 5.08
C PRO A 208 5.81 21.40 6.61
N ARG A 209 6.60 22.21 7.32
CA ARG A 209 6.52 22.36 8.79
C ARG A 209 5.19 22.97 9.25
N ARG A 210 4.52 23.72 8.38
CA ARG A 210 3.31 24.49 8.71
C ARG A 210 2.06 23.94 8.02
N THR A 211 2.22 23.07 7.02
CA THR A 211 1.11 22.43 6.33
C THR A 211 0.23 21.67 7.32
N THR A 212 -1.04 22.05 7.38
CA THR A 212 -2.10 21.35 8.12
C THR A 212 -2.85 20.37 7.23
N PHE A 213 -3.64 19.46 7.81
CA PHE A 213 -4.49 18.55 7.02
C PHE A 213 -5.51 19.30 6.18
N ARG A 214 -6.08 20.39 6.70
CA ARG A 214 -6.99 21.27 5.95
C ARG A 214 -6.28 21.93 4.78
N HIS A 215 -5.06 22.44 4.99
CA HIS A 215 -4.26 23.04 3.91
C HIS A 215 -3.96 22.02 2.81
N LEU A 216 -3.55 20.80 3.19
CA LEU A 216 -3.27 19.70 2.26
C LEU A 216 -4.44 19.52 1.27
N ILE A 217 -5.67 19.41 1.76
CA ILE A 217 -6.83 19.12 0.91
C ILE A 217 -7.43 20.34 0.20
N ARG A 218 -7.04 21.57 0.57
CA ARG A 218 -7.55 22.78 -0.08
C ARG A 218 -6.57 23.42 -1.07
N SER A 219 -5.27 23.21 -0.88
CA SER A 219 -4.26 24.07 -1.48
C SER A 219 -3.10 23.34 -2.17
N THR A 220 -3.02 22.01 -2.06
CA THR A 220 -1.94 21.20 -2.66
C THR A 220 -2.40 20.38 -3.87
N GLU A 221 -1.57 19.43 -4.32
CA GLU A 221 -1.93 18.43 -5.33
C GLU A 221 -2.99 17.44 -4.84
N ALA A 222 -3.12 17.25 -3.52
CA ALA A 222 -4.14 16.40 -2.91
C ALA A 222 -5.54 17.06 -2.82
N ARG A 223 -5.74 18.16 -3.53
CA ARG A 223 -6.94 18.98 -3.35
C ARG A 223 -8.21 18.31 -3.86
N VAL A 224 -9.31 18.55 -3.14
CA VAL A 224 -10.66 18.33 -3.66
C VAL A 224 -11.04 19.43 -4.66
N ASP A 225 -12.04 19.18 -5.53
CA ASP A 225 -12.59 20.22 -6.40
C ASP A 225 -13.02 21.42 -5.54
N ARG A 226 -12.60 22.62 -5.92
CA ARG A 226 -12.85 23.85 -5.14
C ARG A 226 -14.34 24.14 -4.92
N ARG A 227 -15.20 23.61 -5.80
CA ARG A 227 -16.67 23.74 -5.67
C ARG A 227 -17.23 22.79 -4.61
N ASP A 228 -16.52 21.72 -4.28
CA ASP A 228 -16.99 20.69 -3.36
C ASP A 228 -16.77 21.15 -1.91
N ARG A 229 -17.88 21.48 -1.23
CA ARG A 229 -17.89 22.00 0.15
C ARG A 229 -18.07 20.85 1.13
N LEU A 230 -17.00 20.11 1.37
CA LEU A 230 -17.03 19.00 2.32
C LEU A 230 -17.10 19.51 3.78
N PRO A 231 -17.91 18.90 4.66
CA PRO A 231 -17.85 19.14 6.10
C PRO A 231 -16.54 18.58 6.68
N ASP A 232 -16.14 19.07 7.85
CA ASP A 232 -14.84 18.76 8.46
C ASP A 232 -14.58 17.26 8.68
N TRP A 233 -15.58 16.50 9.13
CA TRP A 233 -15.42 15.06 9.32
C TRP A 233 -15.12 14.32 8.01
N GLN A 234 -15.71 14.74 6.88
CA GLN A 234 -15.39 14.15 5.59
C GLN A 234 -14.03 14.66 5.08
N LEU A 235 -13.73 15.94 5.29
CA LEU A 235 -12.43 16.50 4.95
C LEU A 235 -11.30 15.72 5.64
N ALA A 236 -11.51 15.30 6.89
CA ALA A 236 -10.60 14.44 7.63
C ALA A 236 -10.43 13.07 6.98
N ARG A 237 -11.52 12.44 6.50
CA ARG A 237 -11.46 11.18 5.74
C ARG A 237 -10.63 11.30 4.47
N VAL A 238 -10.87 12.36 3.69
CA VAL A 238 -10.08 12.64 2.48
C VAL A 238 -8.61 12.87 2.85
N ALA A 239 -8.33 13.71 3.85
CA ALA A 239 -6.97 13.97 4.34
C ALA A 239 -6.23 12.70 4.78
N ALA A 240 -6.89 11.83 5.54
CA ALA A 240 -6.34 10.56 6.00
C ALA A 240 -5.96 9.65 4.82
N SER A 241 -6.84 9.50 3.83
CA SER A 241 -6.58 8.66 2.65
C SER A 241 -5.40 9.21 1.84
N ARG A 242 -5.41 10.51 1.57
CA ARG A 242 -4.37 11.20 0.79
C ARG A 242 -2.99 11.15 1.46
N LEU A 243 -2.95 11.32 2.78
CA LEU A 243 -1.70 11.23 3.53
C LEU A 243 -1.24 9.78 3.70
N GLY A 244 -2.16 8.82 3.85
CA GLY A 244 -1.86 7.39 3.87
C GLY A 244 -1.18 6.94 2.58
N ALA A 245 -1.71 7.36 1.42
CA ALA A 245 -1.10 7.12 0.12
C ALA A 245 0.30 7.75 0.02
N LEU A 246 0.48 9.01 0.46
CA LEU A 246 1.81 9.65 0.49
C LEU A 246 2.82 8.84 1.32
N LEU A 247 2.43 8.43 2.53
CA LEU A 247 3.32 7.73 3.45
C LEU A 247 3.73 6.36 2.90
N ASN A 248 2.78 5.58 2.38
CA ASN A 248 3.03 4.21 1.94
C ASN A 248 3.59 4.12 0.50
N SER A 249 3.38 5.12 -0.35
CA SER A 249 3.75 5.08 -1.77
C SER A 249 4.87 6.03 -2.18
N ILE A 250 5.23 7.00 -1.32
CA ILE A 250 6.36 7.91 -1.57
C ILE A 250 7.37 7.84 -0.43
N ILE A 251 6.96 8.10 0.81
CA ILE A 251 7.93 8.24 1.92
C ILE A 251 8.56 6.89 2.28
N LEU A 252 7.77 5.84 2.45
CA LEU A 252 8.27 4.54 2.85
C LEU A 252 9.13 3.84 1.78
N PRO A 253 8.74 3.81 0.48
CA PRO A 253 9.57 3.19 -0.56
C PRO A 253 10.96 3.83 -0.71
N GLU A 254 11.05 5.14 -0.42
CA GLU A 254 12.31 5.90 -0.47
C GLU A 254 13.30 5.51 0.62
N GLN A 255 12.85 5.01 1.77
CA GLN A 255 13.69 4.50 2.87
C GLN A 255 14.66 5.51 3.50
N SER A 256 14.55 6.80 3.15
CA SER A 256 15.40 7.87 3.71
C SER A 256 14.97 8.31 5.10
N VAL A 257 13.67 8.25 5.40
CA VAL A 257 13.09 8.65 6.68
C VAL A 257 12.68 7.45 7.51
N LEU A 258 11.98 6.53 6.86
CA LEU A 258 11.43 5.33 7.48
C LEU A 258 11.87 4.12 6.69
N VAL A 259 12.35 3.09 7.37
CA VAL A 259 12.71 1.81 6.75
C VAL A 259 11.84 0.71 7.33
N ASP A 260 11.36 -0.21 6.49
CA ASP A 260 10.64 -1.40 6.95
C ASP A 260 11.59 -2.57 7.25
N ALA A 261 11.06 -3.64 7.85
CA ALA A 261 11.91 -4.69 8.41
C ALA A 261 12.77 -5.45 7.37
N PRO A 262 12.24 -5.94 6.23
CA PRO A 262 13.08 -6.63 5.26
C PRO A 262 14.18 -5.74 4.70
N HIS A 263 13.90 -4.45 4.52
CA HIS A 263 14.88 -3.51 4.02
C HIS A 263 15.91 -3.07 5.06
N LEU A 264 15.51 -3.02 6.33
CA LEU A 264 16.41 -2.83 7.45
C LEU A 264 17.40 -3.99 7.53
N VAL A 265 16.89 -5.21 7.56
CA VAL A 265 17.69 -6.43 7.67
C VAL A 265 18.55 -6.68 6.43
N SER A 266 18.06 -6.34 5.23
CA SER A 266 18.87 -6.41 4.00
C SER A 266 20.14 -5.55 4.06
N ARG A 267 20.14 -4.50 4.90
CA ARG A 267 21.27 -3.57 5.04
C ARG A 267 22.09 -3.83 6.28
N LEU A 268 21.44 -4.22 7.37
CA LEU A 268 22.03 -4.44 8.67
C LEU A 268 21.69 -5.86 9.14
N PRO A 269 22.17 -6.94 8.49
CA PRO A 269 21.81 -8.31 8.89
C PRO A 269 22.11 -8.64 10.37
N SER A 270 23.11 -8.00 10.98
CA SER A 270 23.49 -8.18 12.40
C SER A 270 22.38 -7.81 13.37
N VAL A 271 21.36 -7.08 12.92
CA VAL A 271 20.21 -6.70 13.75
C VAL A 271 19.27 -7.86 14.04
N ILE A 272 19.45 -9.03 13.42
CA ILE A 272 18.72 -10.25 13.75
C ILE A 272 19.34 -10.89 15.00
N ARG A 273 18.53 -11.22 16.01
CA ARG A 273 18.98 -11.81 17.29
C ARG A 273 19.46 -13.26 17.20
N HIS A 274 18.84 -14.04 16.33
CA HIS A 274 19.06 -15.47 16.20
C HIS A 274 19.97 -15.77 15.00
N ASP A 275 20.58 -16.95 15.00
CA ASP A 275 21.52 -17.38 13.97
C ASP A 275 20.96 -17.11 12.56
N SER A 276 21.63 -16.22 11.83
CA SER A 276 21.18 -15.65 10.56
C SER A 276 21.13 -16.68 9.44
N ASP A 277 21.59 -17.91 9.68
CA ASP A 277 21.65 -18.96 8.68
C ASP A 277 20.30 -19.69 8.48
N GLY A 278 19.34 -19.51 9.40
CA GLY A 278 18.01 -20.12 9.30
C GLY A 278 17.03 -19.35 8.41
N THR A 279 16.57 -19.96 7.30
CA THR A 279 15.60 -19.38 6.35
C THR A 279 14.27 -18.95 6.98
N ASP A 280 13.91 -19.54 8.12
CA ASP A 280 12.65 -19.29 8.81
C ASP A 280 12.59 -17.89 9.43
N VAL A 281 13.71 -17.40 10.01
CA VAL A 281 13.76 -16.07 10.63
C VAL A 281 13.59 -14.98 9.57
N TRP A 282 14.28 -15.12 8.44
CA TRP A 282 14.15 -14.21 7.30
C TRP A 282 12.75 -14.21 6.71
N SER A 283 12.08 -15.37 6.67
CA SER A 283 10.70 -15.48 6.20
C SER A 283 9.73 -14.74 7.13
N ARG A 284 9.92 -14.82 8.44
CA ARG A 284 9.09 -14.10 9.43
C ARG A 284 9.29 -12.59 9.40
N ILE A 285 10.50 -12.11 9.10
CA ILE A 285 10.78 -10.67 8.90
C ILE A 285 9.96 -10.09 7.75
N CYS A 286 9.56 -10.94 6.79
CA CYS A 286 8.75 -10.58 5.65
C CYS A 286 7.24 -10.67 5.87
N ASP A 287 6.75 -10.97 7.07
CA ASP A 287 5.30 -10.92 7.33
C ASP A 287 4.89 -9.47 7.67
N PRO A 288 4.04 -8.81 6.85
CA PRO A 288 3.61 -7.43 7.09
C PRO A 288 2.69 -7.28 8.32
N LEU A 289 2.12 -8.39 8.81
CA LEU A 289 1.22 -8.45 9.95
C LEU A 289 1.89 -8.84 11.27
N GLU A 290 3.12 -9.36 11.24
CA GLU A 290 3.71 -10.07 12.38
C GLU A 290 3.69 -9.26 13.68
N GLN A 291 2.96 -9.81 14.66
CA GLN A 291 3.09 -9.45 16.06
C GLN A 291 4.32 -10.19 16.59
N GLY A 292 5.35 -9.45 17.00
CA GLY A 292 6.60 -10.05 17.49
C GLY A 292 7.81 -9.86 16.59
N ILE A 293 7.73 -9.04 15.53
CA ILE A 293 8.93 -8.68 14.76
C ILE A 293 10.04 -8.10 15.63
N ASP A 294 9.68 -7.40 16.70
CA ASP A 294 10.63 -6.85 17.68
C ASP A 294 11.34 -7.93 18.51
N GLU A 295 10.83 -9.15 18.55
CA GLU A 295 11.46 -10.29 19.21
C GLU A 295 12.53 -10.94 18.32
N LEU A 296 12.41 -10.76 17.00
CA LEU A 296 13.39 -11.23 16.02
C LEU A 296 14.59 -10.29 15.90
N LEU A 297 14.39 -9.01 16.19
CA LEU A 297 15.40 -7.97 16.08
C LEU A 297 16.05 -7.63 17.42
N VAL A 298 17.29 -7.15 17.43
CA VAL A 298 18.00 -6.74 18.66
C VAL A 298 17.18 -5.73 19.47
N ASP A 299 17.22 -5.83 20.81
CA ASP A 299 16.35 -5.03 21.69
C ASP A 299 16.52 -3.52 21.49
N ASP A 300 17.75 -3.08 21.22
CA ASP A 300 18.08 -1.67 21.05
C ASP A 300 17.34 -1.03 19.87
N LEU A 301 16.92 -1.81 18.87
CA LEU A 301 16.13 -1.26 17.75
C LEU A 301 14.70 -0.88 18.13
N LYS A 302 14.15 -1.44 19.21
CA LYS A 302 12.77 -1.15 19.63
C LYS A 302 12.56 0.34 19.89
N GLN A 303 13.59 1.03 20.37
CA GLN A 303 13.54 2.47 20.66
C GLN A 303 13.42 3.34 19.40
N TYR A 304 13.84 2.84 18.23
CA TYR A 304 13.75 3.54 16.95
C TYR A 304 12.52 3.18 16.14
N ARG A 305 11.71 2.22 16.63
CA ARG A 305 10.46 1.82 15.99
C ARG A 305 9.47 2.99 16.02
N PHE A 306 8.79 3.22 14.90
CA PHE A 306 7.76 4.24 14.82
C PHE A 306 6.44 3.72 15.45
N GLN A 307 6.26 3.97 16.75
CA GLN A 307 5.16 3.37 17.54
C GLN A 307 3.89 4.23 17.59
N THR A 308 4.02 5.55 17.80
CA THR A 308 2.90 6.47 18.14
C THR A 308 1.74 6.43 17.14
N LYS A 309 2.06 6.22 15.86
CA LYS A 309 1.12 6.32 14.73
C LYS A 309 1.32 5.17 13.75
N SER A 310 1.67 3.99 14.26
CA SER A 310 2.01 2.81 13.45
C SER A 310 0.91 2.36 12.48
N HIS A 311 -0.37 2.66 12.77
CA HIS A 311 -1.50 2.31 11.90
C HIS A 311 -1.51 3.08 10.56
N TRP A 312 -0.74 4.16 10.42
CA TRP A 312 -0.55 4.87 9.15
C TRP A 312 0.25 4.06 8.13
N PHE A 313 0.96 3.03 8.56
CA PHE A 313 1.78 2.18 7.70
C PHE A 313 1.18 0.78 7.61
N TRP A 314 1.30 0.16 6.43
CA TRP A 314 0.82 -1.20 6.21
C TRP A 314 1.73 -2.28 6.82
N ARG A 315 2.92 -1.89 7.26
CA ARG A 315 3.99 -2.74 7.80
C ARG A 315 4.78 -2.02 8.90
N PRO A 316 5.47 -2.75 9.78
CA PRO A 316 6.36 -2.15 10.78
C PRO A 316 7.47 -1.31 10.13
N VAL A 317 7.75 -0.14 10.71
CA VAL A 317 8.79 0.79 10.23
C VAL A 317 9.61 1.38 11.38
N TRP A 318 10.85 1.73 11.08
CA TRP A 318 11.83 2.34 11.98
C TRP A 318 12.33 3.66 11.41
N LEU A 319 12.67 4.60 12.29
CA LEU A 319 13.27 5.89 11.92
C LEU A 319 14.69 5.69 11.42
N TRP A 320 14.87 5.67 10.10
CA TRP A 320 16.16 5.39 9.47
C TRP A 320 17.29 6.33 9.92
N PRO A 321 17.08 7.67 10.08
CA PRO A 321 18.14 8.56 10.56
C PRO A 321 18.65 8.23 11.97
N LYS A 322 17.84 7.55 12.80
CA LYS A 322 18.25 7.12 14.14
C LYS A 322 19.02 5.81 14.07
N VAL A 323 18.50 4.84 13.33
CA VAL A 323 19.16 3.54 13.12
C VAL A 323 20.53 3.71 12.44
N SER A 324 20.60 4.45 11.34
CA SER A 324 21.83 4.67 10.59
C SER A 324 22.88 5.52 11.31
N GLY A 325 22.52 6.16 12.42
CA GLY A 325 23.42 6.91 13.28
C GLY A 325 23.85 6.17 14.54
N ASP A 326 23.41 4.91 14.74
CA ASP A 326 23.71 4.13 15.93
C ASP A 326 24.95 3.27 15.73
N SER A 327 26.08 3.69 16.33
CA SER A 327 27.35 2.96 16.29
C SER A 327 27.35 1.66 17.11
N ALA A 328 26.27 1.33 17.84
CA ALA A 328 26.12 0.01 18.43
C ALA A 328 25.83 -1.08 17.38
N ILE A 329 25.40 -0.68 16.18
CA ILE A 329 25.16 -1.60 15.06
C ILE A 329 26.45 -1.82 14.28
N VAL A 330 26.86 -3.08 14.12
CA VAL A 330 28.16 -3.46 13.56
C VAL A 330 28.39 -2.90 12.16
N GLU A 331 27.38 -2.96 11.28
CA GLU A 331 27.50 -2.44 9.91
C GLU A 331 27.47 -0.92 9.82
N VAL A 332 27.03 -0.22 10.88
CA VAL A 332 27.11 1.24 10.97
C VAL A 332 28.50 1.66 11.46
N ASP A 333 29.05 0.93 12.44
CA ASP A 333 30.39 1.18 13.00
C ASP A 333 31.51 0.81 12.02
N ASP A 334 31.40 -0.36 11.35
CA ASP A 334 32.37 -0.85 10.37
C ASP A 334 31.69 -1.36 9.08
N PRO A 335 31.24 -0.44 8.21
CA PRO A 335 30.50 -0.79 6.99
C PRO A 335 31.34 -1.54 5.95
N TRP A 336 32.67 -1.56 6.09
CA TRP A 336 33.57 -2.12 5.07
C TRP A 336 34.00 -3.56 5.37
N SER A 337 33.95 -3.99 6.63
CA SER A 337 34.34 -5.35 7.01
C SER A 337 33.20 -6.36 6.93
N TYR A 338 31.95 -5.92 6.93
CA TYR A 338 30.80 -6.81 6.92
C TYR A 338 30.65 -7.52 5.56
N PRO A 339 30.56 -8.87 5.53
CA PRO A 339 30.42 -9.59 4.28
C PRO A 339 29.09 -9.26 3.60
N ALA A 340 29.11 -9.19 2.27
CA ALA A 340 27.87 -8.99 1.52
C ALA A 340 26.88 -10.15 1.82
N PRO A 341 25.59 -9.85 2.03
CA PRO A 341 24.62 -10.89 2.34
C PRO A 341 24.45 -11.83 1.13
N THR A 342 24.34 -13.13 1.44
CA THR A 342 24.11 -14.20 0.46
C THR A 342 22.67 -14.21 -0.05
N ASN A 343 21.74 -13.80 0.82
CA ASN A 343 20.33 -13.63 0.51
C ASN A 343 19.98 -12.15 0.30
N VAL A 344 19.01 -11.89 -0.57
CA VAL A 344 18.53 -10.54 -0.88
C VAL A 344 17.01 -10.53 -0.85
N PHE A 345 16.43 -9.42 -0.38
CA PHE A 345 14.98 -9.25 -0.35
C PHE A 345 14.44 -8.93 -1.75
N CYS A 346 13.58 -9.79 -2.26
CA CYS A 346 12.91 -9.62 -3.54
C CYS A 346 11.52 -9.00 -3.35
N GLU A 347 11.32 -7.84 -3.97
CA GLU A 347 10.14 -6.98 -3.81
C GLU A 347 8.85 -7.61 -4.39
N ASP A 348 8.96 -8.43 -5.43
CA ASP A 348 7.84 -9.07 -6.14
C ASP A 348 7.28 -10.29 -5.42
N VAL A 349 8.08 -10.95 -4.58
CA VAL A 349 7.68 -12.14 -3.81
C VAL A 349 7.67 -11.89 -2.31
N SER A 350 8.09 -10.69 -1.88
CA SER A 350 8.22 -10.28 -0.48
C SER A 350 9.01 -11.27 0.35
N ARG A 351 10.14 -11.77 -0.16
CA ARG A 351 10.94 -12.81 0.52
C ARG A 351 12.41 -12.61 0.28
N PHE A 352 13.20 -13.08 1.24
CA PHE A 352 14.63 -13.25 1.04
C PHE A 352 14.90 -14.51 0.24
N ILE A 353 15.64 -14.38 -0.86
CA ILE A 353 16.08 -15.51 -1.66
C ILE A 353 17.59 -15.42 -1.89
N PRO A 354 18.28 -16.54 -2.19
CA PRO A 354 19.69 -16.49 -2.55
C PRO A 354 19.91 -15.59 -3.76
N LYS A 355 20.93 -14.74 -3.68
CA LYS A 355 21.19 -13.66 -4.64
C LYS A 355 21.33 -14.14 -6.08
N GLU A 356 21.79 -15.37 -6.29
CA GLU A 356 21.89 -15.98 -7.62
C GLU A 356 20.52 -16.22 -8.29
N PHE A 357 19.42 -16.30 -7.53
CA PHE A 357 18.05 -16.42 -8.03
C PHE A 357 17.32 -15.07 -8.12
N ALA A 358 18.00 -13.98 -7.79
CA ALA A 358 17.47 -12.64 -7.88
C ALA A 358 18.08 -11.87 -9.05
N ARG A 359 17.35 -10.88 -9.56
CA ARG A 359 17.88 -9.87 -10.49
C ARG A 359 17.74 -8.49 -9.88
N ASN A 360 18.73 -7.64 -10.15
CA ASN A 360 18.70 -6.25 -9.71
C ASN A 360 17.82 -5.41 -10.62
N VAL A 361 17.06 -4.50 -10.02
CA VAL A 361 16.30 -3.45 -10.71
C VAL A 361 16.58 -2.11 -10.04
N ASN A 362 16.46 -1.03 -10.80
CA ASN A 362 16.56 0.33 -10.28
C ASN A 362 15.15 0.87 -10.08
N ALA A 363 14.75 1.06 -8.83
CA ALA A 363 13.51 1.72 -8.47
C ALA A 363 13.61 3.23 -8.73
N LEU A 364 12.45 3.88 -8.92
CA LEU A 364 12.37 5.34 -9.09
C LEU A 364 12.31 6.03 -7.72
N VAL A 365 13.35 5.77 -6.92
CA VAL A 365 13.58 6.38 -5.60
C VAL A 365 14.95 7.02 -5.57
N SER A 366 15.15 7.93 -4.64
CA SER A 366 16.39 8.67 -4.47
C SER A 366 17.51 7.74 -3.95
N PRO A 367 18.78 7.97 -4.33
CA PRO A 367 19.91 7.31 -3.69
C PRO A 367 19.92 7.52 -2.17
N PRO A 368 20.49 6.58 -1.39
CA PRO A 368 21.23 5.39 -1.82
C PRO A 368 20.34 4.18 -2.13
N PHE A 369 19.01 4.33 -2.09
CA PHE A 369 18.07 3.21 -2.07
C PHE A 369 17.53 2.83 -3.44
N LEU A 370 18.17 3.23 -4.53
CA LEU A 370 17.71 2.93 -5.90
C LEU A 370 17.71 1.43 -6.21
N LYS A 371 18.66 0.67 -5.67
CA LYS A 371 18.86 -0.73 -6.05
C LYS A 371 17.91 -1.62 -5.27
N ARG A 372 17.15 -2.42 -6.00
CA ARG A 372 16.18 -3.39 -5.49
C ARG A 372 16.36 -4.73 -6.19
N PHE A 373 15.78 -5.77 -5.61
CA PHE A 373 15.83 -7.10 -6.20
C PHE A 373 14.41 -7.58 -6.48
N ILE A 374 14.29 -8.40 -7.52
CA ILE A 374 13.08 -9.17 -7.82
C ILE A 374 13.49 -10.60 -8.15
N CYS A 375 12.56 -11.54 -7.99
CA CYS A 375 12.80 -12.94 -8.27
C CYS A 375 13.03 -13.16 -9.77
N ASN A 376 14.09 -13.89 -10.12
CA ASN A 376 14.45 -14.17 -11.50
C ASN A 376 13.85 -15.52 -11.95
N LEU A 377 12.53 -15.55 -12.16
CA LEU A 377 11.82 -16.78 -12.54
C LEU A 377 11.79 -17.06 -14.05
N LYS A 378 12.03 -16.03 -14.87
CA LYS A 378 12.15 -16.18 -16.33
C LYS A 378 13.57 -16.59 -16.73
N TRP A 379 13.94 -17.85 -16.45
CA TRP A 379 15.02 -18.52 -17.18
C TRP A 379 14.48 -19.80 -17.80
N GLU A 380 13.89 -19.66 -18.98
CA GLU A 380 13.55 -20.78 -19.87
C GLU A 380 14.82 -21.59 -20.13
N GLY A 381 14.94 -22.75 -19.50
CA GLY A 381 16.08 -23.65 -19.71
C GLY A 381 16.44 -24.57 -18.56
N ASP A 382 16.00 -24.29 -17.33
CA ASP A 382 16.42 -25.09 -16.18
C ASP A 382 15.28 -25.40 -15.20
N LYS A 383 14.46 -26.41 -15.54
CA LYS A 383 13.39 -26.92 -14.67
C LYS A 383 13.91 -27.32 -13.28
N SER A 384 15.17 -27.75 -13.16
CA SER A 384 15.77 -28.12 -11.87
C SER A 384 15.92 -26.93 -10.92
N ARG A 385 16.08 -25.73 -11.49
CA ARG A 385 16.25 -24.48 -10.75
C ARG A 385 14.91 -23.93 -10.26
N ALA A 386 13.85 -24.07 -11.04
CA ALA A 386 12.48 -23.74 -10.60
C ALA A 386 12.06 -24.60 -9.40
N THR A 387 12.28 -25.92 -9.47
CA THR A 387 12.02 -26.84 -8.34
C THR A 387 12.85 -26.49 -7.09
N ARG A 388 14.08 -25.97 -7.27
CA ARG A 388 14.92 -25.52 -6.16
C ARG A 388 14.39 -24.22 -5.53
N ILE A 389 13.94 -23.26 -6.34
CA ILE A 389 13.29 -22.04 -5.83
C ILE A 389 11.98 -22.39 -5.12
N GLU A 390 11.16 -23.28 -5.69
CA GLU A 390 9.93 -23.80 -5.04
C GLU A 390 10.24 -24.43 -3.69
N SER A 391 11.34 -25.19 -3.56
CA SER A 391 11.77 -25.74 -2.27
C SER A 391 12.15 -24.65 -1.24
N HIS A 392 12.52 -23.45 -1.70
CA HIS A 392 12.78 -22.28 -0.85
C HIS A 392 11.54 -21.40 -0.63
N LEU A 393 10.48 -21.54 -1.45
CA LEU A 393 9.28 -20.71 -1.41
C LEU A 393 8.11 -21.29 -0.58
N THR A 394 8.37 -22.25 0.32
CA THR A 394 7.35 -22.97 1.13
C THR A 394 6.43 -23.85 0.23
N PRO A 395 5.97 -25.03 0.69
CA PRO A 395 5.39 -26.06 -0.19
C PRO A 395 3.91 -25.83 -0.55
N VAL A 396 3.44 -24.58 -0.61
CA VAL A 396 1.99 -24.29 -0.64
C VAL A 396 1.38 -24.23 -2.05
N ALA A 397 2.14 -24.31 -3.15
CA ALA A 397 1.50 -24.41 -4.47
C ALA A 397 2.36 -25.11 -5.53
N GLU A 398 1.80 -26.14 -6.15
CA GLU A 398 2.32 -26.74 -7.40
C GLU A 398 2.16 -25.79 -8.61
N ASP A 399 1.60 -24.58 -8.44
CA ASP A 399 1.22 -23.69 -9.54
C ASP A 399 1.87 -22.29 -9.52
N VAL A 400 2.95 -22.11 -8.74
CA VAL A 400 3.68 -20.84 -8.66
C VAL A 400 4.19 -20.42 -10.05
N SER A 401 4.61 -21.37 -10.89
CA SER A 401 5.14 -21.06 -12.23
C SER A 401 4.15 -20.38 -13.18
N GLN A 402 2.84 -20.66 -13.06
CA GLN A 402 1.81 -20.00 -13.89
C GLN A 402 1.57 -18.55 -13.44
N GLU A 403 1.59 -18.29 -12.13
CA GLU A 403 1.39 -16.93 -11.58
C GLU A 403 2.44 -15.94 -12.11
N PHE A 404 3.69 -16.37 -12.28
CA PHE A 404 4.78 -15.49 -12.75
C PHE A 404 4.93 -15.40 -14.26
N ALA A 405 4.39 -16.35 -15.02
CA ALA A 405 4.50 -16.35 -16.48
C ALA A 405 3.88 -15.08 -17.08
N ASP A 406 2.76 -14.65 -16.49
CA ASP A 406 1.89 -13.59 -16.97
C ASP A 406 2.10 -12.23 -16.27
N ILE A 407 3.12 -12.07 -15.42
CA ILE A 407 3.39 -10.77 -14.78
C ILE A 407 4.06 -9.83 -15.77
N GLU A 408 3.43 -8.68 -15.99
CA GLU A 408 3.99 -7.58 -16.75
C GLU A 408 4.82 -6.68 -15.83
N TYR A 409 6.14 -6.74 -16.00
CA TYR A 409 7.06 -5.85 -15.31
C TYR A 409 7.12 -4.54 -16.08
N VAL A 410 6.38 -3.53 -15.62
CA VAL A 410 6.30 -2.25 -16.33
C VAL A 410 7.56 -1.43 -16.06
N PRO A 411 8.41 -1.17 -17.07
CA PRO A 411 9.64 -0.43 -16.88
C PRO A 411 9.38 1.08 -16.79
N GLN A 412 10.39 1.79 -16.30
CA GLN A 412 10.35 3.24 -16.09
C GLN A 412 10.00 4.06 -17.35
N SER A 413 10.34 3.56 -18.54
CA SER A 413 10.13 4.26 -19.82
C SER A 413 8.73 4.10 -20.41
N ALA A 414 7.89 3.19 -19.89
CA ALA A 414 6.64 2.81 -20.53
C ALA A 414 5.42 3.68 -20.14
N LEU A 415 5.56 4.52 -19.11
CA LEU A 415 4.48 5.34 -18.58
C LEU A 415 4.89 6.81 -18.57
N SER A 416 4.64 7.50 -19.69
CA SER A 416 4.64 8.97 -19.74
C SER A 416 3.28 9.46 -19.23
N PHE A 417 3.22 9.85 -17.96
CA PHE A 417 2.08 10.57 -17.39
C PHE A 417 2.21 12.07 -17.60
#